data_AF-A0A972ZSY5-F1
#
_entry.id   AF-A0A972ZSY5-F1
#
_cell.length_a   1.000
_cell.length_b   1.000
_cell.length_c   1.000
_cell.angle_alpha   90.00
_cell.angle_beta   90.00
_cell.angle_gamma   90.00
#
_symmetry.space_group_name_H-M   'P 1'
#
loop_
_entity.id
_entity.type
_entity.pdbx_description
1 polymer ?
#
loop_
_entity_poly.entity_id
_entity_poly.type
_entity_poly.pdbx_seq_one_letter_code
_entity_poly.pdbx_strand_id
1 'polypeptide(L)'
;MEPDLNLTNEILVFLLNKYETTDTNLSFFNSLNQDIEEGLNHGKSLKKNFEECDKKEFEFEIPVLINTEKLEERIKNDFNLPQKDIFFNRHNIQEQKSVEDFLKTIKDKSSSFEDFILRVEEHWNCNIFSSPTYQNNRKQYKEFYYSTLNKSDISRIIYRLMCIAFVGDYTIDYNKNIFKCTILKTSKEEYIKNTSLFINKYISNEKAKEIITKLRIDSKKNDDFNTILKCIRTILEFTYNEVVAKRKRAAEDMYTFIIDSIERGNAIKQKSLFKNYWYNHYLKEDLYYYFNAKYARKGFKIDGMDYSLTDDSDEGRLSEWKTFIKYGSILNKQSSFISECKMMRGSCRRIRRTLSQTDLNDEWVLKLLYSFATYGLNNAYYLEEASQNFLDGFRILYVKKSGANNEYDIFKKYIIEFENLLIESVNIPEIIEYFYLAKHSIMIEVNLSFTSKMINNHNEIKILHS
;
A
#
# COMPACT_ATOMS: atom_id res chain seq x y z
N MET A 1 0.23 -12.35 -7.79
CA MET A 1 1.53 -11.67 -7.90
C MET A 1 1.40 -10.31 -7.23
N GLU A 2 2.03 -10.12 -6.07
CA GLU A 2 2.30 -8.77 -5.56
C GLU A 2 3.18 -8.05 -6.59
N PRO A 3 2.90 -6.78 -6.91
CA PRO A 3 3.76 -6.05 -7.82
C PRO A 3 5.02 -5.63 -7.04
N ASP A 4 6.20 -6.02 -7.53
CA ASP A 4 7.46 -5.74 -6.86
C ASP A 4 7.84 -4.25 -7.01
N LEU A 5 7.87 -3.56 -5.89
CA LEU A 5 8.23 -2.15 -5.77
C LEU A 5 9.72 -1.95 -6.08
N ASN A 6 10.57 -2.92 -5.72
CA ASN A 6 11.98 -2.92 -6.08
C ASN A 6 12.12 -3.14 -7.58
N LEU A 7 11.47 -4.14 -8.18
CA LEU A 7 11.38 -4.33 -9.64
C LEU A 7 10.98 -3.04 -10.36
N THR A 8 9.96 -2.34 -9.88
CA THR A 8 9.44 -1.14 -10.54
C THR A 8 10.35 0.06 -10.35
N ASN A 9 10.92 0.24 -9.15
CA ASN A 9 11.91 1.29 -8.89
C ASN A 9 13.24 1.00 -9.57
N GLU A 10 13.62 -0.25 -9.74
CA GLU A 10 14.82 -0.67 -10.48
C GLU A 10 14.60 -0.60 -11.97
N ILE A 11 13.42 -0.96 -12.50
CA ILE A 11 12.99 -0.63 -13.87
C ILE A 11 13.13 0.86 -14.04
N LEU A 12 12.51 1.67 -13.19
CA LEU A 12 12.52 3.13 -13.30
C LEU A 12 13.93 3.71 -13.14
N VAL A 13 14.75 3.23 -12.21
CA VAL A 13 16.16 3.62 -12.04
C VAL A 13 16.99 3.16 -13.23
N PHE A 14 16.69 2.00 -13.80
CA PHE A 14 17.28 1.50 -15.03
C PHE A 14 16.92 2.38 -16.23
N LEU A 15 15.67 2.82 -16.31
CA LEU A 15 15.23 3.88 -17.22
C LEU A 15 15.99 5.20 -16.90
N LEU A 16 16.26 5.53 -15.63
CA LEU A 16 16.76 6.86 -15.24
C LEU A 16 18.29 7.04 -15.18
N ASN A 17 19.12 6.01 -14.94
CA ASN A 17 20.51 6.17 -14.42
C ASN A 17 21.68 5.72 -15.33
N LYS A 18 21.56 5.53 -16.64
CA LYS A 18 22.78 5.32 -17.46
C LYS A 18 22.73 5.96 -18.85
N TYR A 19 23.05 7.25 -18.88
CA TYR A 19 23.60 7.94 -20.04
C TYR A 19 24.94 8.53 -19.64
N GLU A 20 26.00 7.75 -19.82
CA GLU A 20 27.30 8.18 -20.33
C GLU A 20 28.13 6.91 -20.53
N THR A 21 28.73 6.80 -21.71
CA THR A 21 29.59 5.72 -22.25
C THR A 21 28.88 4.57 -22.98
N THR A 22 29.14 4.60 -24.29
CA THR A 22 29.08 3.58 -25.35
C THR A 22 29.09 2.12 -24.89
N ASP A 23 28.13 1.31 -25.31
CA ASP A 23 28.21 0.39 -26.47
C ASP A 23 26.93 -0.50 -26.52
N THR A 24 26.70 -1.13 -27.66
CA THR A 24 25.47 -1.79 -28.17
C THR A 24 24.69 -2.78 -27.26
N ASN A 25 23.36 -2.83 -27.53
CA ASN A 25 22.33 -3.88 -27.33
C ASN A 25 21.28 -3.82 -26.19
N LEU A 26 20.06 -3.48 -26.66
CA LEU A 26 18.65 -3.75 -26.26
C LEU A 26 18.15 -3.59 -24.80
N SER A 27 17.27 -2.58 -24.60
CA SER A 27 16.25 -2.54 -23.54
C SER A 27 15.02 -1.71 -23.96
N PHE A 28 13.88 -1.83 -23.27
CA PHE A 28 12.67 -1.01 -23.51
C PHE A 28 12.91 0.51 -23.36
N PHE A 29 13.87 0.91 -22.52
CA PHE A 29 14.23 2.32 -22.42
C PHE A 29 14.97 2.81 -23.67
N ASN A 30 15.80 1.95 -24.24
CA ASN A 30 16.45 2.23 -25.52
C ASN A 30 15.42 2.29 -26.65
N SER A 31 14.34 1.50 -26.65
CA SER A 31 13.29 1.64 -27.69
C SER A 31 12.49 2.95 -27.62
N LEU A 32 12.45 3.60 -26.45
CA LEU A 32 11.78 4.90 -26.27
C LEU A 32 12.72 6.11 -26.44
N ASN A 33 14.04 5.91 -26.44
CA ASN A 33 15.07 6.95 -26.56
C ASN A 33 16.00 6.83 -27.79
N GLN A 34 16.07 5.67 -28.44
CA GLN A 34 16.80 5.47 -29.69
C GLN A 34 15.88 5.71 -30.88
N ASP A 35 16.51 6.08 -31.99
CA ASP A 35 15.86 6.09 -33.28
C ASP A 35 15.43 4.64 -33.62
N ILE A 36 14.15 4.45 -33.96
CA ILE A 36 13.55 3.13 -34.29
C ILE A 36 13.98 2.74 -35.72
N GLU A 37 13.99 1.45 -36.08
CA GLU A 37 14.12 1.04 -37.49
C GLU A 37 13.09 1.76 -38.37
N GLU A 38 13.45 2.08 -39.62
CA GLU A 38 12.55 2.72 -40.59
C GLU A 38 11.22 1.96 -40.67
N GLY A 39 10.15 2.55 -40.12
CA GLY A 39 8.80 1.97 -40.15
C GLY A 39 7.87 2.45 -39.02
N LEU A 40 8.34 2.52 -37.77
CA LEU A 40 7.56 2.95 -36.60
C LEU A 40 8.00 4.34 -36.12
N ASN A 41 7.05 5.25 -35.89
CA ASN A 41 7.28 6.64 -35.47
C ASN A 41 8.38 7.37 -36.27
N HIS A 42 8.53 7.05 -37.56
CA HIS A 42 9.59 7.56 -38.44
C HIS A 42 11.02 7.37 -37.90
N GLY A 43 11.22 6.29 -37.15
CA GLY A 43 12.50 6.02 -36.55
C GLY A 43 12.86 6.99 -35.45
N LYS A 44 11.91 7.67 -34.79
CA LYS A 44 12.21 8.61 -33.70
C LYS A 44 11.69 8.14 -32.37
N SER A 45 12.47 8.45 -31.35
CA SER A 45 12.16 8.21 -29.96
C SER A 45 11.01 9.09 -29.47
N LEU A 46 10.36 8.75 -28.34
CA LEU A 46 9.27 9.56 -27.79
C LEU A 46 9.79 10.93 -27.34
N LYS A 47 10.98 10.96 -26.74
CA LYS A 47 11.63 12.21 -26.32
C LYS A 47 11.96 13.08 -27.53
N LYS A 48 12.53 12.48 -28.58
CA LYS A 48 12.91 13.20 -29.81
C LYS A 48 11.69 13.74 -30.55
N ASN A 49 10.63 12.94 -30.68
CA ASN A 49 9.35 13.41 -31.21
C ASN A 49 8.74 14.51 -30.34
N PHE A 50 8.85 14.39 -29.01
CA PHE A 50 8.41 15.43 -28.09
C PHE A 50 9.25 16.71 -28.21
N GLU A 51 10.54 16.65 -28.46
CA GLU A 51 11.37 17.86 -28.58
C GLU A 51 11.22 18.53 -29.96
N GLU A 52 11.11 17.75 -31.03
CA GLU A 52 11.09 18.23 -32.41
C GLU A 52 9.69 18.57 -32.94
N CYS A 53 8.61 18.07 -32.31
CA CYS A 53 7.25 18.33 -32.80
C CYS A 53 6.72 19.69 -32.30
N ASP A 54 6.46 20.62 -33.20
CA ASP A 54 5.88 21.93 -32.87
C ASP A 54 4.38 21.89 -32.52
N LYS A 55 3.71 20.76 -32.81
CA LYS A 55 2.28 20.62 -32.53
C LYS A 55 2.05 20.40 -31.05
N LYS A 56 0.97 21.00 -30.53
CA LYS A 56 0.49 20.73 -29.17
C LYS A 56 0.08 19.28 -28.94
N GLU A 57 -0.26 18.56 -30.01
CA GLU A 57 -0.70 17.17 -29.96
C GLU A 57 -0.11 16.40 -31.14
N PHE A 58 0.33 15.16 -30.90
CA PHE A 58 0.83 14.27 -31.94
C PHE A 58 0.60 12.79 -31.60
N GLU A 59 0.55 11.95 -32.62
CA GLU A 59 0.37 10.50 -32.46
C GLU A 59 1.71 9.81 -32.23
N PHE A 60 1.72 8.81 -31.35
CA PHE A 60 2.87 7.95 -31.08
C PHE A 60 2.45 6.49 -30.96
N GLU A 61 3.10 5.63 -31.72
CA GLU A 61 2.81 4.19 -31.79
C GLU A 61 3.72 3.39 -30.85
N ILE A 62 3.15 2.48 -30.06
CA ILE A 62 3.86 1.62 -29.10
C ILE A 62 3.51 0.14 -29.38
N PRO A 63 4.48 -0.74 -29.66
CA PRO A 63 4.20 -2.16 -29.87
C PRO A 63 3.70 -2.84 -28.58
N VAL A 64 2.77 -3.80 -28.71
CA VAL A 64 2.13 -4.54 -27.61
C VAL A 64 3.08 -5.54 -26.93
N LEU A 65 4.11 -6.00 -27.65
CA LEU A 65 5.14 -6.90 -27.15
C LEU A 65 6.50 -6.30 -27.49
N ILE A 66 7.34 -6.20 -26.47
CA ILE A 66 8.70 -5.67 -26.62
C ILE A 66 9.61 -6.83 -26.31
N ASN A 67 9.90 -7.58 -27.37
CA ASN A 67 10.69 -8.79 -27.27
C ASN A 67 12.17 -8.39 -27.35
N THR A 68 12.76 -8.11 -26.19
CA THR A 68 14.23 -8.02 -26.06
C THR A 68 14.81 -9.43 -25.94
N GLU A 69 16.13 -9.58 -26.12
CA GLU A 69 16.85 -10.82 -25.82
C GLU A 69 16.32 -11.49 -24.54
N LYS A 70 16.06 -12.80 -24.61
CA LYS A 70 15.52 -13.54 -23.46
C LYS A 70 16.61 -13.71 -22.42
N LEU A 71 16.41 -13.13 -21.24
CA LEU A 71 17.33 -13.29 -20.11
C LEU A 71 17.63 -14.77 -19.82
N GLU A 72 16.63 -15.62 -20.00
CA GLU A 72 16.70 -17.07 -19.76
C GLU A 72 17.74 -17.73 -20.67
N GLU A 73 17.73 -17.40 -21.96
CA GLU A 73 18.71 -17.89 -22.94
C GLU A 73 20.12 -17.40 -22.59
N ARG A 74 20.23 -16.14 -22.17
CA ARG A 74 21.52 -15.53 -21.85
C ARG A 74 22.13 -16.08 -20.57
N ILE A 75 21.35 -16.23 -19.50
CA ILE A 75 21.82 -16.83 -18.25
C ILE A 75 22.21 -18.30 -18.46
N LYS A 76 21.42 -19.04 -19.24
CA LYS A 76 21.78 -20.42 -19.60
C LYS A 76 23.14 -20.48 -20.27
N ASN A 77 23.39 -19.62 -21.26
CA ASN A 77 24.63 -19.62 -22.02
C ASN A 77 25.83 -19.11 -21.19
N ASP A 78 25.68 -17.98 -20.49
CA ASP A 78 26.75 -17.33 -19.74
C ASP A 78 27.25 -18.20 -18.55
N PHE A 79 26.38 -19.05 -18.00
CA PHE A 79 26.70 -19.94 -16.87
C PHE A 79 26.72 -21.43 -17.24
N ASN A 80 26.58 -21.77 -18.53
CA ASN A 80 26.55 -23.15 -19.03
C ASN A 80 25.61 -24.06 -18.21
N LEU A 81 24.39 -23.60 -17.97
CA LEU A 81 23.45 -24.31 -17.09
C LEU A 81 23.02 -25.65 -17.72
N PRO A 82 23.34 -26.81 -17.11
CA PRO A 82 22.98 -28.12 -17.66
C PRO A 82 21.49 -28.40 -17.54
N GLN A 83 20.97 -29.22 -18.47
CA GLN A 83 19.66 -29.85 -18.35
C GLN A 83 19.65 -30.76 -17.10
N LYS A 84 18.61 -30.67 -16.26
CA LYS A 84 18.44 -31.52 -15.07
C LYS A 84 17.27 -32.47 -15.22
N ASP A 85 17.33 -33.60 -14.52
CA ASP A 85 16.28 -34.63 -14.54
C ASP A 85 14.94 -34.12 -13.96
N ILE A 86 14.98 -33.08 -13.13
CA ILE A 86 13.81 -32.44 -12.54
C ILE A 86 12.92 -31.76 -13.60
N PHE A 87 13.44 -31.57 -14.82
CA PHE A 87 12.70 -31.02 -15.96
C PHE A 87 11.85 -32.08 -16.70
N PHE A 88 11.91 -33.34 -16.27
CA PHE A 88 11.03 -34.41 -16.75
C PHE A 88 9.76 -34.50 -15.89
N ASN A 89 8.61 -34.42 -16.54
CA ASN A 89 7.31 -34.51 -15.88
C ASN A 89 7.06 -35.97 -15.42
N ARG A 90 6.93 -36.22 -14.12
CA ARG A 90 6.76 -37.59 -13.54
C ARG A 90 5.53 -38.36 -14.07
N HIS A 91 4.60 -37.68 -14.74
CA HIS A 91 3.36 -38.26 -15.25
C HIS A 91 3.19 -38.23 -16.77
N ASN A 92 4.11 -37.62 -17.54
CA ASN A 92 4.07 -37.62 -19.02
C ASN A 92 5.47 -37.38 -19.60
N ILE A 93 6.11 -38.43 -20.10
CA ILE A 93 7.50 -38.44 -20.62
C ILE A 93 7.66 -37.60 -21.92
N GLN A 94 6.56 -37.14 -22.52
CA GLN A 94 6.56 -36.45 -23.83
C GLN A 94 6.72 -34.92 -23.78
N GLU A 95 6.62 -34.27 -22.62
CA GLU A 95 6.88 -32.83 -22.49
C GLU A 95 8.18 -32.59 -21.72
N GLN A 96 9.30 -32.57 -22.45
CA GLN A 96 10.58 -32.09 -21.92
C GLN A 96 10.52 -30.56 -21.81
N LYS A 97 10.58 -30.01 -20.60
CA LYS A 97 10.77 -28.57 -20.43
C LYS A 97 12.25 -28.23 -20.64
N SER A 98 12.52 -27.20 -21.45
CA SER A 98 13.88 -26.70 -21.64
C SER A 98 14.39 -26.01 -20.36
N VAL A 99 15.72 -25.85 -20.23
CA VAL A 99 16.31 -25.02 -19.17
C VAL A 99 15.68 -23.61 -19.17
N GLU A 100 15.45 -23.05 -20.35
CA GLU A 100 14.85 -21.74 -20.55
C GLU A 100 13.40 -21.67 -20.01
N ASP A 101 12.58 -22.69 -20.25
CA ASP A 101 11.21 -22.75 -19.72
C ASP A 101 11.20 -22.84 -18.20
N PHE A 102 12.18 -23.54 -17.62
CA PHE A 102 12.34 -23.61 -16.18
C PHE A 102 12.84 -22.29 -15.59
N LEU A 103 13.82 -21.65 -16.21
CA LEU A 103 14.29 -20.32 -15.83
C LEU A 103 13.15 -19.29 -15.89
N LYS A 104 12.30 -19.36 -16.92
CA LYS A 104 11.08 -18.54 -17.01
C LYS A 104 10.13 -18.82 -15.84
N THR A 105 9.95 -20.09 -15.48
CA THR A 105 9.12 -20.47 -14.33
C THR A 105 9.70 -19.96 -13.00
N ILE A 106 11.02 -19.96 -12.84
CA ILE A 106 11.67 -19.36 -11.66
C ILE A 106 11.43 -17.85 -11.67
N LYS A 107 11.71 -17.17 -12.79
CA LYS A 107 11.50 -15.73 -12.98
C LYS A 107 10.08 -15.32 -12.60
N ASP A 108 9.07 -16.05 -13.08
CA ASP A 108 7.66 -15.77 -12.79
C ASP A 108 7.31 -15.95 -11.29
N LYS A 109 8.07 -16.76 -10.55
CA LYS A 109 7.85 -17.00 -9.11
C LYS A 109 8.75 -16.16 -8.21
N SER A 110 9.75 -15.50 -8.78
CA SER A 110 10.69 -14.67 -8.04
C SER A 110 10.08 -13.34 -7.64
N SER A 111 10.40 -12.92 -6.42
CA SER A 111 9.94 -11.63 -5.91
C SER A 111 10.73 -10.46 -6.48
N SER A 112 11.99 -10.65 -6.89
CA SER A 112 12.90 -9.63 -7.44
C SER A 112 13.96 -10.27 -8.35
N PHE A 113 14.75 -9.44 -9.05
CA PHE A 113 15.90 -9.92 -9.83
C PHE A 113 16.91 -10.68 -8.97
N GLU A 114 17.25 -10.16 -7.79
CA GLU A 114 18.16 -10.83 -6.85
C GLU A 114 17.61 -12.19 -6.39
N ASP A 115 16.32 -12.28 -6.03
CA ASP A 115 15.66 -13.54 -5.66
C ASP A 115 15.66 -14.54 -6.83
N PHE A 116 15.48 -14.04 -8.05
CA PHE A 116 15.62 -14.86 -9.26
C PHE A 116 17.01 -15.46 -9.39
N ILE A 117 18.08 -14.67 -9.29
CA ILE A 117 19.45 -15.17 -9.38
C ILE A 117 19.75 -16.17 -8.24
N LEU A 118 19.36 -15.86 -7.00
CA LEU A 118 19.54 -16.76 -5.86
C LEU A 118 18.86 -18.12 -6.09
N ARG A 119 17.61 -18.11 -6.56
CA ARG A 119 16.89 -19.37 -6.87
C ARG A 119 17.56 -20.15 -7.99
N VAL A 120 18.15 -19.48 -8.98
CA VAL A 120 18.93 -20.17 -10.03
C VAL A 120 20.18 -20.81 -9.42
N GLU A 121 20.91 -20.10 -8.57
CA GLU A 121 22.05 -20.66 -7.83
C GLU A 121 21.67 -21.87 -6.98
N GLU A 122 20.57 -21.79 -6.22
CA GLU A 122 20.06 -22.88 -5.40
C GLU A 122 19.70 -24.11 -6.25
N HIS A 123 18.99 -23.90 -7.36
CA HIS A 123 18.56 -25.00 -8.23
C HIS A 123 19.73 -25.65 -8.94
N TRP A 124 20.74 -24.89 -9.36
CA TRP A 124 21.90 -25.41 -10.10
C TRP A 124 23.12 -25.72 -9.23
N ASN A 125 23.08 -25.36 -7.94
CA ASN A 125 24.22 -25.42 -7.04
C ASN A 125 25.47 -24.73 -7.63
N CYS A 126 25.28 -23.53 -8.15
CA CYS A 126 26.33 -22.70 -8.74
C CYS A 126 26.46 -21.36 -8.01
N ASN A 127 27.56 -20.64 -8.25
CA ASN A 127 27.82 -19.34 -7.63
C ASN A 127 27.92 -18.25 -8.72
N ILE A 128 26.76 -17.74 -9.10
CA ILE A 128 26.55 -16.68 -10.08
C ILE A 128 26.98 -15.33 -9.49
N PHE A 129 26.57 -14.96 -8.27
CA PHE A 129 26.85 -13.64 -7.68
C PHE A 129 28.34 -13.35 -7.54
N SER A 130 29.14 -14.37 -7.25
CA SER A 130 30.59 -14.24 -7.09
C SER A 130 31.35 -14.32 -8.43
N SER A 131 30.66 -14.63 -9.53
CA SER A 131 31.30 -14.81 -10.83
C SER A 131 31.68 -13.46 -11.48
N PRO A 132 32.86 -13.37 -12.14
CA PRO A 132 33.22 -12.18 -12.92
C PRO A 132 32.23 -11.89 -14.06
N THR A 133 31.68 -12.93 -14.69
CA THR A 133 30.66 -12.81 -15.74
C THR A 133 29.42 -12.07 -15.24
N TYR A 134 28.90 -12.46 -14.06
CA TYR A 134 27.79 -11.76 -13.45
C TYR A 134 28.14 -10.31 -13.11
N GLN A 135 29.29 -10.04 -12.50
CA GLN A 135 29.67 -8.67 -12.15
C GLN A 135 29.74 -7.75 -13.37
N ASN A 136 30.29 -8.24 -14.49
CA ASN A 136 30.40 -7.49 -15.74
C ASN A 136 29.03 -7.29 -16.42
N ASN A 137 28.18 -8.32 -16.43
CA ASN A 137 26.91 -8.32 -17.16
C ASN A 137 25.69 -7.98 -16.29
N ARG A 138 25.86 -7.77 -14.97
CA ARG A 138 24.76 -7.56 -14.00
C ARG A 138 23.78 -6.51 -14.47
N LYS A 139 24.31 -5.40 -15.01
CA LYS A 139 23.47 -4.33 -15.52
C LYS A 139 22.56 -4.86 -16.62
N GLN A 140 23.14 -5.45 -17.66
CA GLN A 140 22.42 -5.99 -18.82
C GLN A 140 21.39 -7.07 -18.42
N TYR A 141 21.73 -7.93 -17.46
CA TYR A 141 20.77 -8.92 -16.95
C TYR A 141 19.57 -8.29 -16.27
N LYS A 142 19.78 -7.23 -15.47
CA LYS A 142 18.67 -6.46 -14.92
C LYS A 142 17.81 -5.87 -16.04
N GLU A 143 18.41 -5.32 -17.09
CA GLU A 143 17.67 -4.77 -18.22
C GLU A 143 16.74 -5.81 -18.83
N PHE A 144 17.23 -7.01 -19.13
CA PHE A 144 16.42 -8.10 -19.71
C PHE A 144 15.39 -8.68 -18.74
N TYR A 145 15.70 -8.72 -17.45
CA TYR A 145 14.74 -9.17 -16.45
C TYR A 145 13.50 -8.26 -16.43
N TYR A 146 13.75 -6.96 -16.57
CA TYR A 146 12.79 -5.88 -16.41
C TYR A 146 12.14 -5.39 -17.71
N SER A 147 12.70 -5.73 -18.88
CA SER A 147 12.21 -5.31 -20.19
C SER A 147 11.11 -6.19 -20.77
N THR A 148 10.88 -7.40 -20.22
CA THR A 148 9.79 -8.26 -20.68
C THR A 148 8.44 -7.70 -20.24
N LEU A 149 7.88 -6.82 -21.05
CA LEU A 149 6.56 -6.22 -20.83
C LEU A 149 5.52 -6.95 -21.67
N ASN A 150 4.46 -7.41 -21.01
CA ASN A 150 3.28 -7.90 -21.71
C ASN A 150 2.28 -6.75 -21.98
N LYS A 151 1.22 -7.07 -22.74
CA LYS A 151 0.14 -6.12 -23.06
C LYS A 151 -0.45 -5.42 -21.82
N SER A 152 -0.64 -6.14 -20.71
CA SER A 152 -1.19 -5.59 -19.47
C SER A 152 -0.23 -4.58 -18.84
N ASP A 153 1.08 -4.85 -18.87
CA ASP A 153 2.07 -3.93 -18.31
C ASP A 153 2.14 -2.62 -19.11
N ILE A 154 2.13 -2.71 -20.45
CA ILE A 154 2.08 -1.54 -21.33
C ILE A 154 0.79 -0.74 -21.11
N SER A 155 -0.36 -1.41 -20.99
CA SER A 155 -1.65 -0.75 -20.70
C SER A 155 -1.61 0.00 -19.36
N ARG A 156 -0.97 -0.56 -18.33
CA ARG A 156 -0.78 0.12 -17.04
C ARG A 156 0.14 1.33 -17.14
N ILE A 157 1.18 1.26 -17.99
CA ILE A 157 2.07 2.40 -18.26
C ILE A 157 1.27 3.52 -18.94
N ILE A 158 0.55 3.22 -20.03
CA ILE A 158 -0.29 4.18 -20.75
C ILE A 158 -1.30 4.84 -19.80
N TYR A 159 -1.98 4.07 -18.96
CA TYR A 159 -2.90 4.61 -17.97
C TYR A 159 -2.24 5.64 -17.02
N ARG A 160 -1.01 5.38 -16.57
CA ARG A 160 -0.28 6.33 -15.70
C ARG A 160 0.11 7.61 -16.45
N LEU A 161 0.45 7.50 -17.73
CA LEU A 161 0.69 8.65 -18.59
C LEU A 161 -0.60 9.46 -18.83
N MET A 162 -1.75 8.80 -18.90
CA MET A 162 -3.06 9.48 -18.94
C MET A 162 -3.38 10.20 -17.64
N CYS A 163 -3.04 9.63 -16.48
CA CYS A 163 -3.30 10.27 -15.18
C CYS A 163 -2.61 11.64 -15.02
N ILE A 164 -1.48 11.87 -15.70
CA ILE A 164 -0.79 13.17 -15.71
C ILE A 164 -1.18 14.04 -16.90
N ALA A 165 -2.12 13.59 -17.75
CA ALA A 165 -2.51 14.22 -19.01
C ALA A 165 -1.36 14.35 -20.03
N PHE A 166 -0.40 13.42 -20.03
CA PHE A 166 0.62 13.33 -21.07
C PHE A 166 0.12 12.51 -22.27
N VAL A 167 -0.69 11.47 -22.01
CA VAL A 167 -1.47 10.77 -23.03
C VAL A 167 -2.92 11.22 -22.90
N GLY A 168 -3.51 11.72 -23.98
CA GLY A 168 -4.92 12.12 -24.00
C GLY A 168 -5.85 10.93 -24.15
N ASP A 169 -5.60 10.11 -25.17
CA ASP A 169 -6.35 8.89 -25.46
C ASP A 169 -5.43 7.85 -26.12
N TYR A 170 -5.91 6.61 -26.23
CA TYR A 170 -5.24 5.57 -27.01
C TYR A 170 -6.21 4.62 -27.70
N THR A 171 -5.79 4.07 -28.83
CA THR A 171 -6.47 2.97 -29.52
C THR A 171 -5.54 1.76 -29.64
N ILE A 172 -6.12 0.56 -29.80
CA ILE A 172 -5.35 -0.68 -29.99
C ILE A 172 -5.67 -1.25 -31.37
N ASP A 173 -4.65 -1.36 -32.21
CA ASP A 173 -4.70 -2.16 -33.42
C ASP A 173 -4.31 -3.60 -33.06
N TYR A 174 -5.31 -4.48 -32.97
CA TYR A 174 -5.11 -5.90 -32.63
C TYR A 174 -4.44 -6.69 -33.77
N ASN A 175 -4.61 -6.26 -35.02
CA ASN A 175 -4.01 -6.94 -36.16
C ASN A 175 -2.50 -6.65 -36.21
N LYS A 176 -2.12 -5.40 -35.92
CA LYS A 176 -0.72 -4.97 -35.90
C LYS A 176 -0.05 -5.11 -34.54
N ASN A 177 -0.80 -5.43 -33.49
CA ASN A 177 -0.32 -5.46 -32.11
C ASN A 177 0.36 -4.12 -31.71
N ILE A 178 -0.32 -3.00 -31.95
CA ILE A 178 0.18 -1.65 -31.68
C ILE A 178 -0.85 -0.86 -30.86
N PHE A 179 -0.38 -0.14 -29.85
CA PHE A 179 -1.10 0.96 -29.23
C PHE A 179 -0.80 2.25 -29.99
N LYS A 180 -1.84 2.99 -30.37
CA LYS A 180 -1.69 4.35 -30.92
C LYS A 180 -2.13 5.33 -29.86
N CYS A 181 -1.21 6.16 -29.40
CA CYS A 181 -1.44 7.11 -28.30
C CYS A 181 -1.39 8.53 -28.83
N THR A 182 -2.37 9.34 -28.42
CA THR A 182 -2.32 10.80 -28.64
C THR A 182 -1.52 11.44 -27.50
N ILE A 183 -0.35 11.97 -27.82
CA ILE A 183 0.53 12.68 -26.88
C ILE A 183 0.11 14.14 -26.81
N LEU A 184 -0.05 14.66 -25.59
CA LEU A 184 -0.40 16.04 -25.32
C LEU A 184 0.84 16.78 -24.81
N LYS A 185 1.24 17.86 -25.49
CA LYS A 185 2.33 18.75 -25.08
C LYS A 185 1.75 19.96 -24.34
N THR A 186 1.87 19.93 -23.02
CA THR A 186 1.46 21.03 -22.14
C THR A 186 2.63 21.53 -21.28
N SER A 187 2.39 22.56 -20.47
CA SER A 187 3.39 23.09 -19.55
C SER A 187 3.67 22.14 -18.39
N LYS A 188 4.87 22.28 -17.78
CA LYS A 188 5.26 21.59 -16.53
C LYS A 188 4.20 21.65 -15.44
N GLU A 189 3.62 22.83 -15.26
CA GLU A 189 2.64 23.07 -14.20
C GLU A 189 1.34 22.30 -14.44
N GLU A 190 0.95 22.09 -15.69
CA GLU A 190 -0.24 21.31 -16.02
C GLU A 190 -0.05 19.82 -15.69
N TYR A 191 1.13 19.23 -15.96
CA TYR A 191 1.42 17.86 -15.56
C TYR A 191 1.42 17.68 -14.02
N ILE A 192 2.01 18.65 -13.30
CA ILE A 192 2.03 18.65 -11.82
C ILE A 192 0.60 18.80 -11.26
N LYS A 193 -0.22 19.66 -11.87
CA LYS A 193 -1.62 19.84 -11.50
C LYS A 193 -2.44 18.57 -11.72
N ASN A 194 -2.30 17.89 -12.87
CA ASN A 194 -2.99 16.63 -13.12
C ASN A 194 -2.53 15.52 -12.16
N THR A 195 -1.24 15.48 -11.83
CA THR A 195 -0.70 14.61 -10.76
C THR A 195 -1.39 14.88 -9.41
N SER A 196 -1.57 16.15 -9.06
CA SER A 196 -2.30 16.56 -7.85
C SER A 196 -3.76 16.10 -7.87
N LEU A 197 -4.46 16.29 -8.99
CA LEU A 197 -5.85 15.84 -9.16
C LEU A 197 -5.97 14.31 -9.01
N PHE A 198 -4.99 13.55 -9.49
CA PHE A 198 -4.96 12.10 -9.31
C PHE A 198 -4.78 11.73 -7.82
N ILE A 199 -3.80 12.32 -7.14
CA ILE A 199 -3.49 12.00 -5.73
C ILE A 199 -4.63 12.38 -4.78
N ASN A 200 -5.26 13.54 -4.98
CA ASN A 200 -6.37 14.03 -4.14
C ASN A 200 -7.61 13.11 -4.15
N LYS A 201 -7.74 12.20 -5.12
CA LYS A 201 -8.83 11.21 -5.13
C LYS A 201 -8.72 10.18 -4.00
N TYR A 202 -7.55 10.04 -3.37
CA TYR A 202 -7.22 8.88 -2.54
C TYR A 202 -6.76 9.22 -1.12
N ILE A 203 -6.26 10.44 -0.89
CA ILE A 203 -5.72 10.91 0.39
C ILE A 203 -6.26 12.30 0.72
N SER A 204 -6.07 12.74 1.97
CA SER A 204 -6.44 14.08 2.40
C SER A 204 -5.69 15.19 1.65
N ASN A 205 -6.35 16.35 1.50
CA ASN A 205 -5.80 17.52 0.80
C ASN A 205 -4.48 18.01 1.40
N GLU A 206 -4.31 17.90 2.72
CA GLU A 206 -3.08 18.32 3.42
C GLU A 206 -1.87 17.48 2.97
N LYS A 207 -2.01 16.15 2.98
CA LYS A 207 -0.96 15.22 2.57
C LYS A 207 -0.68 15.28 1.08
N ALA A 208 -1.74 15.44 0.26
CA ALA A 208 -1.56 15.66 -1.16
C ALA A 208 -0.72 16.91 -1.43
N LYS A 209 -0.94 18.00 -0.68
CA LYS A 209 -0.10 19.21 -0.79
C LYS A 209 1.36 18.94 -0.43
N GLU A 210 1.66 18.14 0.59
CA GLU A 210 3.04 17.78 0.94
C GLU A 210 3.75 17.05 -0.22
N ILE A 211 3.09 16.02 -0.78
CA ILE A 211 3.64 15.25 -1.91
C ILE A 211 3.86 16.17 -3.12
N ILE A 212 2.90 17.03 -3.44
CA ILE A 212 2.97 17.94 -4.59
C ILE A 212 4.00 19.05 -4.37
N THR A 213 4.17 19.53 -3.14
CA THR A 213 5.20 20.52 -2.80
C THR A 213 6.58 19.92 -3.02
N LYS A 214 6.81 18.68 -2.57
CA LYS A 214 8.06 17.96 -2.83
C LYS A 214 8.29 17.76 -4.34
N LEU A 215 7.27 17.34 -5.08
CA LEU A 215 7.35 17.20 -6.54
C LEU A 215 7.72 18.52 -7.24
N ARG A 216 7.13 19.64 -6.82
CA ARG A 216 7.45 20.97 -7.36
C ARG A 216 8.89 21.39 -7.09
N ILE A 217 9.39 21.15 -5.87
CA ILE A 217 10.79 21.42 -5.50
C ILE A 217 11.74 20.60 -6.38
N ASP A 218 11.49 19.29 -6.49
CA ASP A 218 12.31 18.35 -7.27
C ASP A 218 12.27 18.61 -8.78
N SER A 219 11.23 19.30 -9.26
CA SER A 219 11.02 19.60 -10.68
C SER A 219 11.44 21.01 -11.09
N LYS A 220 11.82 21.88 -10.14
CA LYS A 220 12.06 23.31 -10.39
C LYS A 220 13.10 23.62 -11.47
N LYS A 221 14.14 22.77 -11.59
CA LYS A 221 15.23 22.93 -12.56
C LYS A 221 15.13 21.99 -13.77
N ASN A 222 14.13 21.11 -13.80
CA ASN A 222 14.02 20.09 -14.84
C ASN A 222 13.36 20.69 -16.09
N ASP A 223 13.65 20.17 -17.28
CA ASP A 223 12.88 20.44 -18.49
C ASP A 223 11.47 19.78 -18.42
N ASP A 224 10.66 19.99 -19.46
CA ASP A 224 9.28 19.49 -19.52
C ASP A 224 9.24 17.96 -19.44
N PHE A 225 10.12 17.28 -20.18
CA PHE A 225 10.18 15.82 -20.25
C PHE A 225 10.65 15.20 -18.93
N ASN A 226 11.68 15.76 -18.30
CA ASN A 226 12.14 15.36 -16.99
C ASN A 226 11.10 15.64 -15.89
N THR A 227 10.28 16.68 -16.03
CA THR A 227 9.15 16.93 -15.13
C THR A 227 8.05 15.86 -15.29
N ILE A 228 7.74 15.45 -16.52
CA ILE A 228 6.84 14.32 -16.81
C ILE A 228 7.34 13.05 -16.09
N LEU A 229 8.63 12.74 -16.19
CA LEU A 229 9.22 11.59 -15.51
C LEU A 229 9.06 11.64 -13.98
N LYS A 230 9.26 12.81 -13.38
CA LYS A 230 9.03 13.01 -11.93
C LYS A 230 7.55 12.80 -11.58
N CYS A 231 6.62 13.32 -12.38
CA CYS A 231 5.20 13.13 -12.17
C CYS A 231 4.79 11.64 -12.23
N ILE A 232 5.28 10.90 -13.24
CA ILE A 232 5.05 9.45 -13.38
C ILE A 232 5.61 8.70 -12.17
N ARG A 233 6.83 9.03 -11.74
CA ARG A 233 7.46 8.45 -10.56
C ARG A 233 6.60 8.65 -9.33
N THR A 234 6.09 9.87 -9.12
CA THR A 234 5.21 10.18 -8.00
C THR A 234 3.91 9.35 -8.06
N ILE A 235 3.28 9.23 -9.24
CA ILE A 235 2.09 8.37 -9.40
C ILE A 235 2.40 6.91 -9.11
N LEU A 236 3.56 6.42 -9.55
CA LEU A 236 4.00 5.04 -9.31
C LEU A 236 4.17 4.78 -7.82
N GLU A 237 5.05 5.54 -7.16
CA GLU A 237 5.31 5.42 -5.72
C GLU A 237 4.00 5.52 -4.94
N PHE A 238 3.13 6.48 -5.28
CA PHE A 238 1.81 6.63 -4.69
C PHE A 238 0.92 5.39 -4.88
N THR A 239 0.82 4.86 -6.10
CA THR A 239 -0.05 3.73 -6.42
C THR A 239 0.33 2.49 -5.61
N TYR A 240 1.63 2.23 -5.43
CA TYR A 240 2.08 1.08 -4.66
C TYR A 240 1.90 1.29 -3.16
N ASN A 241 2.37 2.43 -2.65
CA ASN A 241 2.31 2.72 -1.22
C ASN A 241 0.87 2.81 -0.71
N GLU A 242 -0.05 3.28 -1.54
CA GLU A 242 -1.41 3.56 -1.10
C GLU A 242 -2.47 2.61 -1.68
N VAL A 243 -2.47 2.35 -2.99
CA VAL A 243 -3.54 1.55 -3.62
C VAL A 243 -3.28 0.06 -3.44
N VAL A 244 -2.05 -0.40 -3.67
CA VAL A 244 -1.68 -1.82 -3.50
C VAL A 244 -1.72 -2.19 -2.03
N ALA A 245 -1.20 -1.35 -1.13
CA ALA A 245 -1.28 -1.58 0.32
C ALA A 245 -2.73 -1.73 0.82
N LYS A 246 -3.69 -0.94 0.31
CA LYS A 246 -5.13 -1.11 0.62
C LYS A 246 -5.64 -2.49 0.18
N ARG A 247 -5.25 -2.97 -1.01
CA ARG A 247 -5.63 -4.31 -1.51
C ARG A 247 -4.99 -5.45 -0.72
N LYS A 248 -3.77 -5.25 -0.23
CA LYS A 248 -3.08 -6.20 0.63
C LYS A 248 -3.78 -6.32 1.98
N ARG A 249 -3.99 -5.19 2.68
CA ARG A 249 -4.78 -5.14 3.93
C ARG A 249 -6.14 -5.78 3.76
N ALA A 250 -6.75 -5.55 2.61
CA ALA A 250 -8.03 -6.12 2.26
C ALA A 250 -8.06 -7.66 2.24
N ALA A 251 -6.99 -8.28 1.75
CA ALA A 251 -6.80 -9.73 1.74
C ALA A 251 -6.38 -10.24 3.13
N GLU A 252 -5.52 -9.49 3.82
CA GLU A 252 -5.10 -9.79 5.19
C GLU A 252 -6.30 -9.81 6.16
N ASP A 253 -7.27 -8.89 6.05
CA ASP A 253 -8.51 -8.94 6.85
C ASP A 253 -9.24 -10.28 6.70
N MET A 254 -9.38 -10.77 5.45
CA MET A 254 -10.06 -12.04 5.18
C MET A 254 -9.26 -13.21 5.75
N TYR A 255 -7.93 -13.15 5.64
CA TYR A 255 -7.04 -14.13 6.23
C TYR A 255 -7.16 -14.14 7.76
N THR A 256 -7.15 -12.97 8.41
CA THR A 256 -7.35 -12.83 9.86
C THR A 256 -8.71 -13.37 10.28
N PHE A 257 -9.80 -13.11 9.55
CA PHE A 257 -11.11 -13.67 9.89
C PHE A 257 -11.09 -15.21 9.88
N ILE A 258 -10.36 -15.82 8.93
CA ILE A 258 -10.19 -17.27 8.88
C ILE A 258 -9.38 -17.75 10.09
N ILE A 259 -8.23 -17.15 10.39
CA ILE A 259 -7.38 -17.52 11.53
C ILE A 259 -8.15 -17.37 12.86
N ASP A 260 -8.74 -16.20 13.11
CA ASP A 260 -9.53 -15.91 14.31
C ASP A 260 -10.70 -16.90 14.46
N SER A 261 -11.33 -17.31 13.35
CA SER A 261 -12.43 -18.29 13.40
C SER A 261 -11.95 -19.68 13.83
N ILE A 262 -10.76 -20.09 13.39
CA ILE A 262 -10.13 -21.36 13.75
C ILE A 262 -9.73 -21.35 15.22
N GLU A 263 -9.07 -20.27 15.67
CA GLU A 263 -8.64 -20.11 17.06
C GLU A 263 -9.83 -20.11 18.03
N ARG A 264 -10.86 -19.31 17.76
CA ARG A 264 -12.09 -19.29 18.57
C ARG A 264 -12.77 -20.65 18.60
N GLY A 265 -12.85 -21.34 17.46
CA GLY A 265 -13.43 -22.69 17.42
C GLY A 265 -12.61 -23.73 18.18
N ASN A 266 -11.28 -23.59 18.21
CA ASN A 266 -10.39 -24.46 18.99
C ASN A 266 -10.46 -24.20 20.50
N ALA A 267 -10.70 -22.97 20.92
CA ALA A 267 -10.84 -22.59 22.33
C ALA A 267 -12.10 -23.18 23.01
N ILE A 268 -13.08 -23.65 22.23
CA ILE A 268 -14.28 -24.29 22.75
C ILE A 268 -13.92 -25.68 23.30
N LYS A 269 -13.93 -25.82 24.63
CA LYS A 269 -13.58 -27.05 25.38
C LYS A 269 -14.53 -28.25 25.15
N GLN A 270 -15.56 -28.15 24.31
CA GLN A 270 -16.50 -29.26 24.05
C GLN A 270 -15.92 -30.29 23.07
N LYS A 271 -16.08 -31.58 23.41
CA LYS A 271 -15.59 -32.74 22.63
C LYS A 271 -16.17 -32.79 21.19
N SER A 272 -15.34 -32.35 20.26
CA SER A 272 -14.95 -33.01 19.00
C SER A 272 -15.96 -33.38 17.89
N LEU A 273 -17.27 -33.18 18.00
CA LEU A 273 -18.17 -33.54 16.87
C LEU A 273 -18.46 -32.38 15.89
N PHE A 274 -18.22 -31.12 16.29
CA PHE A 274 -18.65 -29.95 15.51
C PHE A 274 -17.60 -28.84 15.42
N LYS A 275 -16.30 -29.15 15.45
CA LYS A 275 -15.25 -28.10 15.29
C LYS A 275 -15.43 -27.28 14.01
N ASN A 276 -15.73 -27.96 12.89
CA ASN A 276 -16.01 -27.32 11.61
C ASN A 276 -17.25 -26.43 11.64
N TYR A 277 -18.25 -26.73 12.48
CA TYR A 277 -19.39 -25.84 12.67
C TYR A 277 -18.96 -24.53 13.31
N TRP A 278 -18.17 -24.58 14.38
CA TRP A 278 -17.73 -23.38 15.10
C TRP A 278 -16.81 -22.50 14.27
N TYR A 279 -15.93 -23.08 13.44
CA TYR A 279 -15.13 -22.30 12.48
C TYR A 279 -16.04 -21.54 11.51
N ASN A 280 -16.98 -22.25 10.88
CA ASN A 280 -17.93 -21.65 9.95
C ASN A 280 -18.83 -20.60 10.62
N HIS A 281 -19.24 -20.84 11.86
CA HIS A 281 -20.06 -19.92 12.64
C HIS A 281 -19.33 -18.59 12.85
N TYR A 282 -18.11 -18.63 13.41
CA TYR A 282 -17.33 -17.43 13.70
C TYR A 282 -16.88 -16.69 12.44
N LEU A 283 -16.52 -17.42 11.38
CA LEU A 283 -16.20 -16.79 10.10
C LEU A 283 -17.42 -16.08 9.51
N LYS A 284 -18.60 -16.72 9.49
CA LYS A 284 -19.84 -16.09 9.02
C LYS A 284 -20.21 -14.89 9.86
N GLU A 285 -19.99 -14.96 11.17
CA GLU A 285 -20.25 -13.86 12.09
C GLU A 285 -19.38 -12.63 11.74
N ASP A 286 -18.07 -12.80 11.61
CA ASP A 286 -17.16 -11.70 11.29
C ASP A 286 -17.48 -11.11 9.91
N LEU A 287 -17.71 -11.96 8.90
CA LEU A 287 -18.11 -11.52 7.57
C LEU A 287 -19.44 -10.75 7.62
N TYR A 288 -20.41 -11.23 8.39
CA TYR A 288 -21.71 -10.58 8.53
C TYR A 288 -21.56 -9.17 9.09
N TYR A 289 -20.88 -8.98 10.22
CA TYR A 289 -20.73 -7.66 10.82
C TYR A 289 -19.83 -6.73 10.01
N TYR A 290 -18.85 -7.29 9.30
CA TYR A 290 -17.98 -6.53 8.41
C TYR A 290 -18.74 -5.98 7.19
N PHE A 291 -19.46 -6.84 6.46
CA PHE A 291 -20.18 -6.42 5.24
C PHE A 291 -21.47 -5.65 5.54
N ASN A 292 -22.14 -5.95 6.66
CA ASN A 292 -23.38 -5.26 7.06
C ASN A 292 -23.16 -4.11 8.04
N ALA A 293 -21.90 -3.76 8.33
CA ALA A 293 -21.49 -2.64 9.19
C ALA A 293 -22.37 -1.40 9.02
N LYS A 294 -23.27 -1.16 9.98
CA LYS A 294 -24.32 -0.15 9.83
C LYS A 294 -23.82 1.29 9.93
N TYR A 295 -22.89 1.57 10.83
CA TYR A 295 -22.34 2.91 11.05
C TYR A 295 -21.41 3.34 9.90
N ALA A 296 -20.90 2.39 9.10
CA ALA A 296 -20.09 2.67 7.91
C ALA A 296 -20.91 3.00 6.65
N ARG A 297 -22.25 3.09 6.75
CA ARG A 297 -23.11 3.46 5.62
C ARG A 297 -23.25 4.98 5.56
N LYS A 298 -23.02 5.57 4.40
CA LYS A 298 -23.26 7.01 4.17
C LYS A 298 -24.74 7.35 4.43
N GLY A 299 -24.99 8.46 5.10
CA GLY A 299 -26.33 8.94 5.45
C GLY A 299 -27.09 8.04 6.45
N PHE A 300 -26.42 7.16 7.19
CA PHE A 300 -27.07 6.34 8.21
C PHE A 300 -27.64 7.20 9.34
N LYS A 301 -28.86 6.88 9.77
CA LYS A 301 -29.59 7.62 10.80
C LYS A 301 -30.14 6.69 11.87
N ILE A 302 -30.23 7.19 13.10
CA ILE A 302 -30.95 6.59 14.22
C ILE A 302 -31.92 7.65 14.75
N ASP A 303 -33.21 7.33 14.81
CA ASP A 303 -34.27 8.25 15.25
C ASP A 303 -34.24 9.62 14.56
N GLY A 304 -33.95 9.62 13.25
CA GLY A 304 -33.87 10.84 12.43
C GLY A 304 -32.57 11.63 12.56
N MET A 305 -31.69 11.31 13.51
CA MET A 305 -30.38 11.93 13.71
C MET A 305 -29.28 11.20 12.93
N ASP A 306 -28.30 11.95 12.43
CA ASP A 306 -27.18 11.40 11.64
C ASP A 306 -26.20 10.61 12.52
N TYR A 307 -25.93 9.36 12.12
CA TYR A 307 -24.99 8.44 12.77
C TYR A 307 -24.13 7.68 11.74
N SER A 308 -23.88 8.29 10.58
CA SER A 308 -22.88 7.77 9.65
C SER A 308 -21.47 8.11 10.14
N LEU A 309 -20.77 7.10 10.66
CA LEU A 309 -19.38 7.26 11.09
C LEU A 309 -18.49 7.58 9.90
N THR A 310 -18.84 7.08 8.71
CA THR A 310 -18.15 7.43 7.46
C THR A 310 -18.26 8.92 7.15
N ASP A 311 -19.45 9.52 7.29
CA ASP A 311 -19.61 10.95 7.00
C ASP A 311 -18.99 11.81 8.11
N ASP A 312 -19.20 11.46 9.39
CA ASP A 312 -18.68 12.21 10.54
C ASP A 312 -17.15 12.17 10.68
N SER A 313 -16.48 11.20 10.07
CA SER A 313 -15.03 11.04 10.12
C SER A 313 -14.33 11.37 8.79
N ASP A 314 -15.03 11.96 7.81
CA ASP A 314 -14.51 12.16 6.45
C ASP A 314 -13.87 10.87 5.89
N GLU A 315 -14.66 9.80 5.84
CA GLU A 315 -14.22 8.47 5.42
C GLU A 315 -13.03 7.92 6.24
N GLY A 316 -12.91 8.35 7.49
CA GLY A 316 -11.88 8.01 8.46
C GLY A 316 -10.67 8.95 8.47
N ARG A 317 -10.61 9.95 7.57
CA ARG A 317 -9.48 10.91 7.49
C ARG A 317 -9.47 11.91 8.63
N LEU A 318 -10.61 12.13 9.28
CA LEU A 318 -10.80 13.06 10.39
C LEU A 318 -10.94 12.29 11.69
N SER A 319 -10.04 12.57 12.65
CA SER A 319 -10.11 12.03 14.01
C SER A 319 -10.37 13.14 15.03
N GLU A 320 -11.57 13.16 15.59
CA GLU A 320 -11.99 14.14 16.59
C GLU A 320 -12.63 13.47 17.82
N TRP A 321 -12.39 14.04 18.99
CA TRP A 321 -12.87 13.45 20.25
C TRP A 321 -14.40 13.47 20.36
N LYS A 322 -15.04 14.53 19.84
CA LYS A 322 -16.51 14.64 19.77
C LYS A 322 -17.15 13.45 19.04
N THR A 323 -16.45 12.90 18.05
CA THR A 323 -16.90 11.71 17.30
C THR A 323 -16.87 10.50 18.21
N PHE A 324 -15.77 10.28 18.97
CA PHE A 324 -15.72 9.20 19.96
C PHE A 324 -16.90 9.30 20.96
N ILE A 325 -17.13 10.48 21.55
CA ILE A 325 -18.21 10.69 22.53
C ILE A 325 -19.59 10.40 21.91
N LYS A 326 -19.86 10.91 20.70
CA LYS A 326 -21.12 10.70 19.98
C LYS A 326 -21.42 9.21 19.82
N TYR A 327 -20.44 8.44 19.38
CA TYR A 327 -20.61 7.02 19.09
C TYR A 327 -20.56 6.12 20.33
N GLY A 328 -19.69 6.40 21.32
CA GLY A 328 -19.71 5.69 22.60
C GLY A 328 -21.05 5.85 23.34
N SER A 329 -21.58 7.09 23.36
CA SER A 329 -22.85 7.39 24.00
C SER A 329 -24.04 6.70 23.33
N ILE A 330 -24.11 6.66 22.00
CA ILE A 330 -25.24 6.01 21.32
C ILE A 330 -25.21 4.50 21.52
N LEU A 331 -24.03 3.87 21.56
CA LEU A 331 -23.89 2.43 21.82
C LEU A 331 -24.50 2.06 23.19
N ASN A 332 -24.17 2.80 24.25
CA ASN A 332 -24.70 2.58 25.60
C ASN A 332 -26.23 2.76 25.68
N LYS A 333 -26.83 3.54 24.78
CA LYS A 333 -28.28 3.78 24.74
C LYS A 333 -29.07 2.70 23.99
N GLN A 334 -28.40 1.85 23.22
CA GLN A 334 -29.09 0.83 22.44
C GLN A 334 -29.55 -0.34 23.32
N SER A 335 -30.69 -0.94 22.99
CA SER A 335 -31.24 -2.08 23.71
C SER A 335 -30.37 -3.34 23.66
N SER A 336 -29.54 -3.49 22.61
CA SER A 336 -28.60 -4.61 22.46
C SER A 336 -27.16 -4.14 22.32
N PHE A 337 -26.57 -3.68 23.45
CA PHE A 337 -25.20 -3.17 23.50
C PHE A 337 -24.17 -4.07 22.81
N ILE A 338 -24.17 -5.38 23.09
CA ILE A 338 -23.20 -6.33 22.50
C ILE A 338 -23.35 -6.44 20.97
N SER A 339 -24.58 -6.49 20.45
CA SER A 339 -24.81 -6.55 18.99
C SER A 339 -24.32 -5.26 18.31
N GLU A 340 -24.53 -4.14 18.98
CA GLU A 340 -24.13 -2.82 18.54
C GLU A 340 -22.62 -2.62 18.55
N CYS A 341 -21.94 -3.14 19.56
CA CYS A 341 -20.49 -3.27 19.60
C CYS A 341 -19.96 -4.08 18.42
N LYS A 342 -20.59 -5.22 18.05
CA LYS A 342 -20.18 -5.99 16.86
C LYS A 342 -20.34 -5.19 15.57
N MET A 343 -21.44 -4.45 15.42
CA MET A 343 -21.67 -3.54 14.29
C MET A 343 -20.64 -2.40 14.24
N MET A 344 -20.28 -1.83 15.39
CA MET A 344 -19.25 -0.78 15.49
C MET A 344 -17.87 -1.31 15.12
N ARG A 345 -17.47 -2.49 15.61
CA ARG A 345 -16.22 -3.16 15.23
C ARG A 345 -16.12 -3.35 13.72
N GLY A 346 -17.17 -3.90 13.11
CA GLY A 346 -17.27 -4.06 11.66
C GLY A 346 -17.16 -2.72 10.92
N SER A 347 -17.82 -1.68 11.43
CA SER A 347 -17.80 -0.33 10.83
C SER A 347 -16.42 0.30 10.89
N CYS A 348 -15.74 0.25 12.03
CA CYS A 348 -14.39 0.77 12.19
C CYS A 348 -13.38 0.00 11.30
N ARG A 349 -13.44 -1.35 11.24
CA ARG A 349 -12.61 -2.14 10.33
C ARG A 349 -12.84 -1.74 8.86
N ARG A 350 -14.10 -1.62 8.44
CA ARG A 350 -14.47 -1.26 7.07
C ARG A 350 -13.99 0.14 6.67
N ILE A 351 -14.13 1.14 7.54
CA ILE A 351 -13.68 2.51 7.27
C ILE A 351 -12.15 2.59 7.27
N ARG A 352 -11.46 1.99 8.26
CA ARG A 352 -9.98 2.01 8.30
C ARG A 352 -9.34 1.38 7.05
N ARG A 353 -10.01 0.42 6.41
CA ARG A 353 -9.54 -0.19 5.16
C ARG A 353 -9.58 0.76 3.96
N THR A 354 -10.48 1.75 3.95
CA THR A 354 -10.52 2.72 2.86
C THR A 354 -9.42 3.77 2.99
N LEU A 355 -8.82 3.90 4.18
CA LEU A 355 -7.75 4.86 4.44
C LEU A 355 -6.45 4.48 3.75
N SER A 356 -5.74 5.52 3.31
CA SER A 356 -4.35 5.43 2.89
C SER A 356 -3.48 4.97 4.06
N GLN A 357 -2.32 4.36 3.83
CA GLN A 357 -1.39 4.00 4.90
C GLN A 357 -1.01 5.23 5.72
N THR A 358 -0.82 6.36 5.02
CA THR A 358 -0.50 7.63 5.67
C THR A 358 -1.65 8.15 6.52
N ASP A 359 -2.90 8.05 6.08
CA ASP A 359 -4.09 8.42 6.88
C ASP A 359 -4.32 7.45 8.04
N LEU A 360 -4.07 6.15 7.85
CA LEU A 360 -4.20 5.15 8.89
C LEU A 360 -3.24 5.40 10.07
N ASN A 361 -2.03 5.88 9.80
CA ASN A 361 -1.05 6.21 10.84
C ASN A 361 -1.48 7.39 11.73
N ASP A 362 -2.38 8.24 11.22
CA ASP A 362 -2.90 9.41 11.93
C ASP A 362 -4.27 9.17 12.56
N GLU A 363 -4.91 8.06 12.19
CA GLU A 363 -6.24 7.68 12.61
C GLU A 363 -6.21 7.10 14.03
N TRP A 364 -6.86 7.79 14.96
CA TRP A 364 -6.97 7.34 16.35
C TRP A 364 -8.41 7.13 16.83
N VAL A 365 -9.39 7.83 16.26
CA VAL A 365 -10.77 7.81 16.78
C VAL A 365 -11.49 6.47 16.53
N LEU A 366 -11.32 5.88 15.35
CA LEU A 366 -11.82 4.56 14.99
C LEU A 366 -11.06 3.46 15.74
N LYS A 367 -9.76 3.63 16.03
CA LYS A 367 -9.03 2.73 16.96
C LYS A 367 -9.67 2.73 18.35
N LEU A 368 -9.95 3.90 18.90
CA LEU A 368 -10.58 4.02 20.22
C LEU A 368 -12.03 3.51 20.22
N LEU A 369 -12.83 3.82 19.20
CA LEU A 369 -14.18 3.26 19.05
C LEU A 369 -14.17 1.75 18.86
N TYR A 370 -13.20 1.23 18.11
CA TYR A 370 -13.00 -0.20 17.95
C TYR A 370 -12.64 -0.86 19.27
N SER A 371 -11.71 -0.27 20.04
CA SER A 371 -11.33 -0.74 21.37
C SER A 371 -12.52 -0.75 22.33
N PHE A 372 -13.24 0.37 22.43
CA PHE A 372 -14.45 0.51 23.25
C PHE A 372 -15.46 -0.59 22.91
N ALA A 373 -15.76 -0.77 21.63
CA ALA A 373 -16.68 -1.80 21.17
C ALA A 373 -16.15 -3.22 21.41
N THR A 374 -14.84 -3.42 21.41
CA THR A 374 -14.22 -4.74 21.64
C THR A 374 -14.27 -5.12 23.12
N TYR A 375 -13.97 -4.20 24.03
CA TYR A 375 -14.26 -4.40 25.46
C TYR A 375 -15.76 -4.65 25.71
N GLY A 376 -16.63 -3.90 25.02
CA GLY A 376 -18.08 -4.05 25.11
C GLY A 376 -18.65 -5.39 24.62
N LEU A 377 -17.85 -6.25 23.98
CA LEU A 377 -18.26 -7.63 23.67
C LEU A 377 -18.37 -8.53 24.89
N ASN A 378 -17.84 -8.08 26.03
CA ASN A 378 -17.92 -8.81 27.29
C ASN A 378 -17.35 -10.24 27.19
N ASN A 379 -16.22 -10.39 26.47
CA ASN A 379 -15.61 -11.68 26.17
C ASN A 379 -14.08 -11.62 26.29
N ALA A 380 -13.54 -12.45 27.19
CA ALA A 380 -12.11 -12.52 27.51
C ALA A 380 -11.20 -12.77 26.30
N TYR A 381 -11.68 -13.47 25.26
CA TYR A 381 -10.91 -13.75 24.04
C TYR A 381 -10.41 -12.47 23.35
N TYR A 382 -11.18 -11.36 23.42
CA TYR A 382 -10.85 -10.13 22.70
C TYR A 382 -10.10 -9.09 23.56
N LEU A 383 -9.72 -9.41 24.79
CA LEU A 383 -9.15 -8.44 25.72
C LEU A 383 -7.82 -7.86 25.24
N GLU A 384 -6.93 -8.72 24.75
CA GLU A 384 -5.64 -8.30 24.20
C GLU A 384 -5.84 -7.38 22.98
N GLU A 385 -6.73 -7.75 22.06
CA GLU A 385 -7.07 -6.93 20.89
C GLU A 385 -7.64 -5.55 21.31
N ALA A 386 -8.52 -5.53 22.31
CA ALA A 386 -9.12 -4.31 22.83
C ALA A 386 -8.08 -3.37 23.44
N SER A 387 -7.19 -3.90 24.29
CA SER A 387 -6.10 -3.14 24.91
C SER A 387 -5.10 -2.62 23.89
N GLN A 388 -4.72 -3.43 22.90
CA GLN A 388 -3.78 -2.98 21.88
C GLN A 388 -4.35 -1.80 21.07
N ASN A 389 -5.62 -1.87 20.65
CA ASN A 389 -6.27 -0.76 19.95
C ASN A 389 -6.45 0.48 20.85
N PHE A 390 -6.69 0.28 22.15
CA PHE A 390 -6.75 1.38 23.13
C PHE A 390 -5.42 2.12 23.20
N LEU A 391 -4.33 1.37 23.46
CA LEU A 391 -2.99 1.91 23.57
C LEU A 391 -2.57 2.62 22.28
N ASP A 392 -2.76 1.98 21.13
CA ASP A 392 -2.38 2.57 19.84
C ASP A 392 -3.17 3.84 19.52
N GLY A 393 -4.48 3.84 19.78
CA GLY A 393 -5.31 5.03 19.57
C GLY A 393 -4.85 6.21 20.43
N PHE A 394 -4.63 5.98 21.72
CA PHE A 394 -4.16 7.04 22.62
C PHE A 394 -2.71 7.48 22.35
N ARG A 395 -1.81 6.57 21.93
CA ARG A 395 -0.44 6.94 21.50
C ARG A 395 -0.48 7.91 20.33
N ILE A 396 -1.25 7.59 19.28
CA ILE A 396 -1.39 8.45 18.09
C ILE A 396 -2.01 9.80 18.49
N LEU A 397 -3.07 9.78 19.31
CA LEU A 397 -3.71 11.00 19.81
C LEU A 397 -2.71 11.90 20.53
N TYR A 398 -1.91 11.33 21.46
CA TYR A 398 -0.93 12.08 22.22
C TYR A 398 0.15 12.70 21.32
N VAL A 399 0.70 11.94 20.37
CA VAL A 399 1.71 12.44 19.41
C VAL A 399 1.13 13.57 18.55
N LYS A 400 -0.11 13.46 18.06
CA LYS A 400 -0.74 14.49 17.23
C LYS A 400 -1.10 15.76 18.00
N LYS A 401 -1.41 15.63 19.29
CA LYS A 401 -1.71 16.78 20.15
C LYS A 401 -0.46 17.38 20.80
N SER A 402 0.71 16.75 20.65
CA SER A 402 1.97 17.04 21.36
C SER A 402 2.69 18.40 21.06
N GLY A 403 1.95 19.46 20.68
CA GLY A 403 2.49 20.82 20.48
C GLY A 403 1.68 22.01 21.06
N ALA A 404 0.80 21.81 22.06
CA ALA A 404 -0.02 22.85 22.68
C ALA A 404 0.10 22.87 24.23
N ASN A 405 0.02 24.06 24.84
CA ASN A 405 0.30 24.32 26.27
C ASN A 405 -0.62 23.65 27.32
N ASN A 406 -1.50 22.68 26.98
CA ASN A 406 -2.40 21.96 27.91
C ASN A 406 -2.58 20.46 27.54
N GLU A 407 -1.62 19.85 26.85
CA GLU A 407 -1.68 18.47 26.33
C GLU A 407 -2.07 17.40 27.35
N TYR A 408 -1.42 17.45 28.52
CA TYR A 408 -1.53 16.40 29.53
C TYR A 408 -2.93 16.33 30.15
N ASP A 409 -3.49 17.48 30.52
CA ASP A 409 -4.81 17.55 31.15
C ASP A 409 -5.93 17.17 30.18
N ILE A 410 -5.80 17.57 28.90
CA ILE A 410 -6.72 17.16 27.84
C ILE A 410 -6.67 15.64 27.65
N PHE A 411 -5.46 15.08 27.59
CA PHE A 411 -5.27 13.63 27.45
C PHE A 411 -5.90 12.85 28.62
N LYS A 412 -5.63 13.30 29.85
CA LYS A 412 -6.20 12.71 31.07
C LYS A 412 -7.72 12.79 31.07
N LYS A 413 -8.28 13.94 30.67
CA LYS A 413 -9.73 14.13 30.53
C LYS A 413 -10.34 13.11 29.56
N TYR A 414 -9.73 12.90 28.41
CA TYR A 414 -10.23 11.95 27.41
C TYR A 414 -10.19 10.50 27.89
N ILE A 415 -9.14 10.10 28.63
CA ILE A 415 -9.11 8.77 29.25
C ILE A 415 -10.25 8.59 30.26
N ILE A 416 -10.51 9.60 31.09
CA ILE A 416 -11.60 9.55 32.08
C ILE A 416 -12.96 9.47 31.38
N GLU A 417 -13.17 10.24 30.31
CA GLU A 417 -14.41 10.17 29.54
C GLU A 417 -14.60 8.80 28.84
N PHE A 418 -13.52 8.20 28.32
CA PHE A 418 -13.54 6.83 27.79
C PHE A 418 -13.94 5.82 28.87
N GLU A 419 -13.29 5.88 30.03
CA GLU A 419 -13.54 5.01 31.18
C GLU A 419 -14.99 5.09 31.65
N ASN A 420 -15.51 6.31 31.84
CA ASN A 420 -16.88 6.53 32.29
C ASN A 420 -17.88 5.89 31.33
N LEU A 421 -17.72 6.12 30.01
CA LEU A 421 -18.58 5.50 29.01
C LEU A 421 -18.46 3.97 29.01
N LEU A 422 -17.26 3.43 29.25
CA LEU A 422 -17.05 1.98 29.21
C LEU A 422 -17.74 1.29 30.39
N ILE A 423 -17.54 1.81 31.60
CA ILE A 423 -18.04 1.21 32.85
C ILE A 423 -19.58 1.29 32.96
N GLU A 424 -20.23 2.20 32.24
CA GLU A 424 -21.70 2.25 32.14
C GLU A 424 -22.32 0.93 31.62
N SER A 425 -21.65 0.26 30.68
CA SER A 425 -22.18 -0.92 29.99
C SER A 425 -21.33 -2.18 30.18
N VAL A 426 -20.11 -2.05 30.70
CA VAL A 426 -19.19 -3.14 30.99
C VAL A 426 -18.98 -3.27 32.49
N ASN A 427 -19.45 -4.39 33.02
CA ASN A 427 -19.50 -4.68 34.46
C ASN A 427 -18.87 -6.04 34.80
N ILE A 428 -18.08 -6.61 33.88
CA ILE A 428 -17.29 -7.83 34.13
C ILE A 428 -15.95 -7.42 34.77
N PRO A 429 -15.64 -7.88 36.00
CA PRO A 429 -14.43 -7.47 36.73
C PRO A 429 -13.13 -7.71 35.96
N GLU A 430 -13.00 -8.87 35.32
CA GLU A 430 -11.81 -9.25 34.52
C GLU A 430 -11.55 -8.25 33.38
N ILE A 431 -12.61 -7.76 32.73
CA ILE A 431 -12.50 -6.83 31.60
C ILE A 431 -12.09 -5.44 32.10
N ILE A 432 -12.68 -5.01 33.21
CA ILE A 432 -12.35 -3.74 33.86
C ILE A 432 -10.90 -3.74 34.33
N GLU A 433 -10.44 -4.84 34.93
CA GLU A 433 -9.04 -5.00 35.35
C GLU A 433 -8.09 -4.90 34.16
N TYR A 434 -8.39 -5.61 33.07
CA TYR A 434 -7.58 -5.57 31.85
C TYR A 434 -7.55 -4.18 31.20
N PHE A 435 -8.68 -3.48 31.21
CA PHE A 435 -8.76 -2.07 30.81
C PHE A 435 -7.88 -1.18 31.70
N TYR A 436 -7.92 -1.34 33.02
CA TYR A 436 -7.08 -0.56 33.92
C TYR A 436 -5.59 -0.80 33.72
N LEU A 437 -5.17 -2.02 33.41
CA LEU A 437 -3.79 -2.30 33.03
C LEU A 437 -3.37 -1.49 31.79
N ALA A 438 -4.20 -1.47 30.73
CA ALA A 438 -3.94 -0.67 29.53
C ALA A 438 -3.94 0.83 29.84
N LYS A 439 -4.91 1.32 30.63
CA LYS A 439 -4.99 2.71 31.10
C LYS A 439 -3.74 3.13 31.87
N HIS A 440 -3.27 2.31 32.80
CA HIS A 440 -2.07 2.61 33.57
C HIS A 440 -0.82 2.61 32.70
N SER A 441 -0.69 1.64 31.79
CA SER A 441 0.42 1.58 30.85
C SER A 441 0.54 2.86 30.01
N ILE A 442 -0.54 3.32 29.39
CA ILE A 442 -0.47 4.54 28.57
C ILE A 442 -0.24 5.80 29.41
N MET A 443 -0.81 5.87 30.62
CA MET A 443 -0.58 7.00 31.52
C MET A 443 0.87 7.09 31.96
N ILE A 444 1.55 5.95 32.20
CA ILE A 444 2.98 5.92 32.50
C ILE A 444 3.78 6.44 31.31
N GLU A 445 3.51 5.97 30.09
CA GLU A 445 4.19 6.43 28.88
C GLU A 445 4.06 7.95 28.69
N VAL A 446 2.85 8.48 28.83
CA VAL A 446 2.58 9.92 28.70
C VAL A 446 3.23 10.72 29.82
N ASN A 447 3.17 10.24 31.08
CA ASN A 447 3.83 10.88 32.22
C ASN A 447 5.35 11.00 32.02
N LEU A 448 5.99 9.93 31.54
CA LEU A 448 7.43 9.91 31.26
C LEU A 448 7.80 10.89 30.15
N SER A 449 7.02 10.90 29.05
CA SER A 449 7.22 11.85 27.95
C SER A 449 7.05 13.30 28.43
N PHE A 450 5.98 13.60 29.16
CA PHE A 450 5.69 14.93 29.68
C PHE A 450 6.78 15.42 30.64
N THR A 451 7.18 14.58 31.60
CA THR A 451 8.25 14.89 32.56
C THR A 451 9.57 15.15 31.85
N SER A 452 9.90 14.36 30.82
CA SER A 452 11.13 14.55 30.03
C SER A 452 11.13 15.89 29.28
N LYS A 453 9.99 16.27 28.66
CA LYS A 453 9.84 17.59 28.02
C LYS A 453 10.02 18.73 29.03
N MET A 454 9.42 18.61 30.22
CA MET A 454 9.53 19.61 31.28
C MET A 454 10.96 19.78 31.81
N ILE A 455 11.70 18.68 31.99
CA ILE A 455 13.11 18.72 32.40
C ILE A 455 13.96 19.41 31.33
N ASN A 456 13.76 19.07 30.06
CA ASN A 456 14.49 19.70 28.95
C ASN A 456 14.23 21.21 28.88
N ASN A 457 12.96 21.64 28.94
CA ASN A 457 12.59 23.05 28.96
C ASN A 457 13.23 23.78 30.16
N HIS A 458 13.25 23.17 31.34
CA HIS A 458 13.87 23.76 32.53
C HIS A 458 15.40 23.90 32.37
N ASN A 459 16.06 22.94 31.74
CA ASN A 459 17.50 22.99 31.46
C ASN A 459 17.83 24.05 30.40
N GLU A 460 17.01 24.21 29.36
CA GLU A 460 17.16 25.28 28.36
C GLU A 460 17.02 26.67 28.98
N ILE A 461 16.05 26.86 29.88
CA ILE A 461 15.87 28.12 30.63
C ILE A 461 17.09 28.41 31.52
N LYS A 462 17.66 27.39 32.17
CA LYS A 462 18.89 27.55 32.98
C LYS A 462 20.09 27.99 32.14
N ILE A 463 20.26 27.46 30.94
CA ILE A 463 21.34 27.82 30.01
C ILE A 463 21.17 29.26 29.49
N LEU A 464 19.93 29.72 29.28
CA LEU A 464 19.65 31.10 28.85
C LEU A 464 19.86 32.14 29.96
N HIS A 465 19.87 31.72 31.23
CA HIS A 465 20.06 32.59 32.40
C HIS A 465 21.45 32.47 33.05
N SER A 466 22.34 31.63 32.50
CA SER A 466 23.77 31.54 32.83
C SER A 466 24.61 32.18 31.75
#